data_AF-A0A6C0C541-F1
#
_entry.id   AF-A0A6C0C541-F1
#
_cell.length_a   1.000
_cell.length_b   1.000
_cell.length_c   1.000
_cell.angle_alpha   90.00
_cell.angle_beta   90.00
_cell.angle_gamma   90.00
#
_symmetry.space_group_name_H-M   'P 1'
#
loop_
_entity.id
_entity.type
_entity.pdbx_description
1 polymer ?
#
loop_
_entity_poly.entity_id
_entity_poly.type
_entity_poly.pdbx_seq_one_letter_code
_entity_poly.pdbx_strand_id
1 'polypeptide(L)'
;MFSEFLNYIAIPTLVSAGTVCVYYIWNPDGTEKLISDIAWYGVNMYSKVSIIIENISIQDDNMSEEEEEEDMEESLSYFNSKNHITVSIGTDYKELPEDWYKNTNVDLLMLEIENSNKEQYKIFHSYETLIKSSEEWETLDKLFVQVELEQNNKVIDLHKHLDNFYVVGNEILSKPFLQWYLKTWYNTTLQDEYTLKIFDKDVNLFSIGPGTHIHINEDGYSIVDEKSENDTEYEGAVNE
;
A
#
# COMPACT_ATOMS: atom_id res chain seq x y z
N MET A 1 -10.47 11.26 38.98
CA MET A 1 -10.27 10.30 37.87
C MET A 1 -9.10 10.66 36.95
N PHE A 2 -9.17 11.66 36.06
CA PHE A 2 -8.04 11.92 35.13
C PHE A 2 -6.73 12.36 35.82
N SER A 3 -6.81 13.18 36.88
CA SER A 3 -5.64 13.62 37.66
C SER A 3 -5.02 12.52 38.52
N GLU A 4 -5.82 11.58 39.01
CA GLU A 4 -5.33 10.43 39.79
C GLU A 4 -4.61 9.44 38.87
N PHE A 5 -5.15 9.18 37.69
CA PHE A 5 -4.51 8.36 36.66
C PHE A 5 -3.16 8.94 36.21
N LEU A 6 -3.10 10.25 35.99
CA LEU A 6 -1.86 10.97 35.67
C LEU A 6 -0.79 10.80 36.76
N ASN A 7 -1.18 10.84 38.04
CA ASN A 7 -0.24 10.64 39.15
C ASN A 7 0.29 9.20 39.22
N TYR A 8 -0.53 8.20 38.89
CA TYR A 8 -0.12 6.80 38.84
C TYR A 8 0.88 6.48 37.71
N ILE A 9 0.95 7.31 36.66
CA ILE A 9 1.92 7.15 35.56
C ILE A 9 3.13 8.06 35.77
N ALA A 10 2.90 9.34 36.10
CA ALA A 10 3.95 10.34 36.19
C ALA A 10 4.92 10.07 37.34
N ILE A 11 4.42 9.65 38.51
CA ILE A 11 5.27 9.43 39.69
C ILE A 11 6.22 8.24 39.48
N PRO A 12 5.75 7.04 39.06
CA PRO A 12 6.67 5.94 38.79
C PRO A 12 7.68 6.25 37.69
N THR A 13 7.26 6.97 36.64
CA THR A 13 8.14 7.37 35.52
C THR A 13 9.25 8.31 35.98
N LEU A 14 8.94 9.29 36.83
CA LEU A 14 9.94 10.21 37.37
C LEU A 14 10.89 9.50 38.34
N VAL A 15 10.39 8.57 39.16
CA VAL A 15 11.21 7.79 40.09
C VAL A 15 12.15 6.85 39.33
N SER A 16 11.67 6.16 38.30
CA SER A 16 12.51 5.28 37.48
C SER A 16 13.55 6.07 36.69
N ALA A 17 13.18 7.21 36.09
CA ALA A 17 14.13 8.11 35.43
C ALA A 17 15.22 8.62 36.40
N GLY A 18 14.83 9.03 37.61
CA GLY A 18 15.77 9.45 38.64
C GLY A 18 16.73 8.34 39.06
N THR A 19 16.24 7.11 39.16
CA THR A 19 17.04 5.94 39.53
C THR A 19 18.07 5.59 38.44
N VAL A 20 17.67 5.68 37.16
CA VAL A 20 18.58 5.49 36.02
C VAL A 20 19.65 6.58 35.97
N CYS A 21 19.29 7.85 36.23
CA CYS A 21 20.25 8.95 36.30
C CYS A 21 21.28 8.77 37.43
N VAL A 22 20.85 8.33 38.61
CA VAL A 22 21.75 8.03 39.73
C VAL A 22 22.66 6.85 39.40
N TYR A 23 22.13 5.82 38.73
CA TYR A 23 22.91 4.66 38.30
C TYR A 23 23.95 5.03 37.22
N TYR A 24 23.60 5.92 36.28
CA TYR A 24 24.52 6.46 35.27
C TYR A 24 25.73 7.16 35.89
N ILE A 25 25.51 7.97 36.94
CA ILE A 25 26.60 8.68 37.64
C ILE A 25 27.56 7.68 38.32
N TRP A 26 27.05 6.55 38.80
CA TRP A 26 27.88 5.55 39.48
C TRP A 26 28.60 4.62 38.50
N ASN A 27 27.92 4.17 37.44
CA ASN A 27 28.45 3.20 36.49
C ASN A 27 27.95 3.51 35.06
N PRO A 28 28.63 4.40 34.32
CA PRO A 28 28.19 4.83 33.00
C PRO A 28 28.18 3.67 31.99
N ASP A 29 29.23 2.86 31.94
CA ASP A 29 29.36 1.74 31.00
C ASP A 29 28.27 0.67 31.22
N GLY A 30 27.94 0.39 32.49
CA GLY A 30 26.85 -0.53 32.83
C GLY A 30 25.46 0.02 32.48
N THR A 31 25.31 1.35 32.49
CA THR A 31 24.04 2.02 32.18
C THR A 31 23.79 2.06 30.68
N GLU A 32 24.81 2.32 29.85
CA GLU A 32 24.67 2.26 28.39
C GLU A 32 24.20 0.88 27.93
N LYS A 33 24.78 -0.18 28.51
CA LYS A 33 24.37 -1.56 28.22
C LYS A 33 22.92 -1.81 28.64
N LEU A 34 22.54 -1.38 29.85
CA LEU A 34 21.18 -1.54 30.35
C LEU A 34 20.13 -0.79 29.52
N ILE A 35 20.43 0.44 29.09
CA ILE A 35 19.55 1.23 28.21
C ILE A 35 19.44 0.55 26.84
N SER A 36 20.54 0.05 26.28
CA SER A 36 20.54 -0.69 25.02
C SER A 36 19.70 -1.97 25.11
N ASP A 37 19.83 -2.73 26.21
CA ASP A 37 19.05 -3.95 26.46
C ASP A 37 17.54 -3.63 26.60
N ILE A 38 17.17 -2.54 27.30
CA ILE A 38 15.78 -2.09 27.42
C ILE A 38 15.22 -1.65 26.07
N ALA A 39 15.99 -0.89 25.30
CA ALA A 39 15.59 -0.44 23.96
C ALA A 39 15.37 -1.65 23.03
N TRP A 40 16.29 -2.62 23.05
CA TRP A 40 16.17 -3.83 22.26
C TRP A 40 14.98 -4.70 22.68
N TYR A 41 14.74 -4.82 23.99
CA TYR A 41 13.55 -5.50 24.50
C TYR A 41 12.25 -4.80 24.06
N GLY A 42 12.22 -3.47 24.07
CA GLY A 42 11.09 -2.67 23.59
C GLY A 42 10.80 -2.91 22.11
N VAL A 43 11.83 -2.88 21.26
CA VAL A 43 11.70 -3.18 19.82
C VAL A 43 11.19 -4.61 19.59
N ASN A 44 11.76 -5.58 20.30
CA ASN A 44 11.36 -6.99 20.18
C ASN A 44 9.95 -7.26 20.73
N MET A 45 9.52 -6.51 21.75
CA MET A 45 8.16 -6.60 22.27
C MET A 45 7.16 -5.97 21.30
N TYR A 46 7.50 -4.82 20.72
CA TYR A 46 6.69 -4.17 19.68
C TYR A 46 6.50 -5.09 18.47
N SER A 47 7.58 -5.69 17.95
CA SER A 47 7.49 -6.60 16.80
C SER A 47 6.69 -7.87 17.12
N LYS A 48 6.81 -8.42 18.33
CA LYS A 48 5.98 -9.55 18.75
C LYS A 48 4.51 -9.20 18.89
N VAL A 49 4.21 -8.03 19.45
CA VAL A 49 2.83 -7.54 19.60
C VAL A 49 2.22 -7.25 18.24
N SER A 50 2.97 -6.66 17.29
CA SER A 50 2.47 -6.42 15.93
C SER A 50 2.16 -7.73 15.22
N ILE A 51 3.03 -8.75 15.32
CA ILE A 51 2.79 -10.09 14.76
C ILE A 51 1.57 -10.76 15.42
N ILE A 52 1.40 -10.61 16.74
CA ILE A 52 0.24 -11.18 17.45
C ILE A 52 -1.05 -10.47 17.03
N ILE A 53 -1.03 -9.15 16.88
CA ILE A 53 -2.20 -8.39 16.40
C ILE A 53 -2.54 -8.82 14.98
N GLU A 54 -1.55 -8.93 14.09
CA GLU A 54 -1.72 -9.40 12.70
C GLU A 54 -2.28 -10.84 12.66
N ASN A 55 -1.80 -11.73 13.53
CA ASN A 55 -2.34 -13.10 13.62
C ASN A 55 -3.74 -13.16 14.24
N ILE A 56 -4.08 -12.26 15.17
CA ILE A 56 -5.43 -12.21 15.77
C ILE A 56 -6.43 -11.69 14.73
N SER A 57 -6.07 -10.68 13.93
CA SER A 57 -6.92 -10.24 12.80
C SER A 57 -7.17 -11.40 11.82
N ILE A 58 -6.14 -12.18 11.50
CA ILE A 58 -6.27 -13.35 10.62
C ILE A 58 -7.10 -14.47 11.27
N GLN A 59 -7.12 -14.59 12.60
CA GLN A 59 -7.85 -15.63 13.31
C GLN A 59 -9.33 -15.29 13.57
N ASP A 60 -9.66 -14.01 13.79
CA ASP A 60 -11.07 -13.55 13.83
C ASP A 60 -11.75 -13.77 12.47
N ASP A 61 -11.05 -13.51 11.36
CA ASP A 61 -11.51 -13.81 9.99
C ASP A 61 -11.83 -15.30 9.74
N ASN A 62 -11.29 -16.22 10.55
CA ASN A 62 -11.51 -17.67 10.42
C ASN A 62 -12.55 -18.25 11.39
N MET A 63 -13.11 -17.47 12.32
CA MET A 63 -14.00 -17.98 13.37
C MET A 63 -15.42 -17.38 13.41
N SER A 64 -15.77 -16.45 12.53
CA SER A 64 -17.14 -15.93 12.40
C SER A 64 -17.77 -16.27 11.05
N GLU A 65 -18.02 -17.55 10.80
CA GLU A 65 -19.07 -17.98 9.86
C GLU A 65 -20.42 -17.97 10.59
N GLU A 66 -20.94 -16.78 10.91
CA GLU A 66 -22.38 -16.58 10.98
C GLU A 66 -22.73 -15.66 9.80
N GLU A 67 -23.45 -16.23 8.82
CA GLU A 67 -23.91 -15.59 7.58
C GLU A 67 -24.84 -14.40 7.91
N GLU A 68 -24.27 -13.25 8.25
CA GLU A 68 -24.91 -11.96 7.99
C GLU A 68 -24.57 -11.60 6.53
N GLU A 69 -25.59 -11.29 5.73
CA GLU A 69 -25.39 -10.73 4.39
C GLU A 69 -24.60 -9.42 4.56
N GLU A 70 -23.27 -9.49 4.39
CA GLU A 70 -22.40 -8.32 4.49
C GLU A 70 -22.78 -7.34 3.38
N ASP A 71 -23.23 -6.14 3.78
CA ASP A 71 -23.46 -5.02 2.87
C ASP A 71 -22.11 -4.64 2.22
N MET A 72 -21.86 -5.15 1.01
CA MET A 72 -20.68 -4.77 0.22
C MET A 72 -20.88 -3.34 -0.30
N GLU A 73 -20.03 -2.41 0.15
CA GLU A 73 -20.00 -1.06 -0.37
C GLU A 73 -19.09 -0.99 -1.60
N GLU A 74 -19.67 -0.66 -2.74
CA GLU A 74 -18.96 -0.60 -4.02
C GLU A 74 -18.88 0.85 -4.52
N SER A 75 -17.69 1.29 -4.92
CA SER A 75 -17.50 2.63 -5.47
C SER A 75 -16.52 2.65 -6.64
N LEU A 76 -16.92 3.31 -7.75
CA LEU A 76 -16.02 3.54 -8.87
C LEU A 76 -15.35 4.92 -8.75
N SER A 77 -14.04 4.96 -8.96
CA SER A 77 -13.30 6.20 -9.13
C SER A 77 -12.43 6.19 -10.38
N TYR A 78 -12.17 7.36 -10.94
CA TYR A 78 -11.17 7.53 -11.98
C TYR A 78 -10.25 8.71 -11.70
N PHE A 79 -9.04 8.62 -12.24
CA PHE A 79 -8.02 9.64 -12.13
C PHE A 79 -7.53 10.08 -13.51
N ASN A 80 -7.39 11.40 -13.65
CA ASN A 80 -6.83 12.08 -14.82
C ASN A 80 -5.49 12.72 -14.42
N SER A 81 -4.41 12.17 -14.95
CA SER A 81 -3.02 12.57 -14.68
C SER A 81 -2.75 14.01 -15.10
N LYS A 82 -3.27 14.43 -16.26
CA LYS A 82 -3.06 15.75 -16.86
C LYS A 82 -3.61 16.89 -16.00
N ASN A 83 -4.79 16.68 -15.42
CA ASN A 83 -5.48 17.68 -14.61
C ASN A 83 -5.29 17.45 -13.11
N HIS A 84 -4.70 16.32 -12.71
CA HIS A 84 -4.61 15.84 -11.32
C HIS A 84 -5.98 15.82 -10.62
N ILE A 85 -7.00 15.31 -11.32
CA ILE A 85 -8.38 15.24 -10.83
C ILE A 85 -8.71 13.77 -10.57
N THR A 86 -9.22 13.50 -9.37
CA THR A 86 -9.92 12.27 -9.02
C THR A 86 -11.40 12.55 -8.97
N VAL A 87 -12.21 11.71 -9.60
CA VAL A 87 -13.68 11.76 -9.54
C VAL A 87 -14.19 10.44 -9.01
N SER A 88 -14.98 10.48 -7.94
CA SER A 88 -15.73 9.33 -7.43
C SER A 88 -17.15 9.39 -7.99
N ILE A 89 -17.60 8.27 -8.54
CA ILE A 89 -18.89 8.07 -9.17
C ILE A 89 -19.84 7.30 -8.24
N GLY A 90 -19.30 6.57 -7.25
CA GLY A 90 -20.11 5.67 -6.41
C GLY A 90 -20.62 4.48 -7.22
N THR A 91 -21.84 4.02 -6.93
CA THR A 91 -22.51 2.88 -7.60
C THR A 91 -23.19 3.23 -8.92
N ASP A 92 -23.38 4.53 -9.21
CA ASP A 92 -24.13 5.02 -10.39
C ASP A 92 -23.41 4.69 -11.71
N TYR A 93 -22.17 4.21 -11.63
CA TYR A 93 -21.38 3.87 -12.80
C TYR A 93 -22.03 2.76 -13.65
N LYS A 94 -22.82 1.87 -13.03
CA LYS A 94 -23.57 0.80 -13.72
C LYS A 94 -24.61 1.35 -14.70
N GLU A 95 -25.04 2.61 -14.51
CA GLU A 95 -26.02 3.29 -15.37
C GLU A 95 -25.38 4.22 -16.42
N LEU A 96 -24.05 4.35 -16.43
CA LEU A 96 -23.36 5.25 -17.34
C LEU A 96 -23.39 4.73 -18.79
N PRO A 97 -23.54 5.62 -19.79
CA PRO A 97 -23.41 5.24 -21.20
C PRO A 97 -22.02 4.66 -21.49
N GLU A 98 -21.94 3.61 -22.32
CA GLU A 98 -20.67 2.96 -22.70
C GLU A 98 -19.63 3.96 -23.27
N ASP A 99 -20.10 5.01 -23.96
CA ASP A 99 -19.24 6.03 -24.57
C ASP A 99 -18.79 7.14 -23.62
N TRP A 100 -19.24 7.15 -22.37
CA TRP A 100 -18.83 8.14 -21.37
C TRP A 100 -17.31 8.08 -21.13
N TYR A 101 -16.75 6.88 -21.06
CA TYR A 101 -15.30 6.67 -20.86
C TYR A 101 -14.47 7.20 -22.03
N LYS A 102 -14.92 6.99 -23.28
CA LYS A 102 -14.17 7.40 -24.49
C LYS A 102 -13.98 8.91 -24.60
N ASN A 103 -14.93 9.68 -24.05
CA ASN A 103 -14.89 11.14 -24.05
C ASN A 103 -14.16 11.71 -22.83
N THR A 104 -13.77 10.84 -21.89
CA THR A 104 -13.11 11.21 -20.65
C THR A 104 -11.64 10.81 -20.74
N ASN A 105 -10.74 11.77 -20.51
CA ASN A 105 -9.31 11.46 -20.46
C ASN A 105 -9.02 10.76 -19.12
N VAL A 106 -9.16 9.44 -19.09
CA VAL A 106 -8.95 8.60 -17.91
C VAL A 106 -7.61 7.91 -18.04
N ASP A 107 -6.74 8.10 -17.05
CA ASP A 107 -5.43 7.45 -16.98
C ASP A 107 -5.44 6.24 -16.03
N LEU A 108 -6.36 6.23 -15.06
CA LEU A 108 -6.53 5.16 -14.08
C LEU A 108 -8.02 5.05 -13.73
N LEU A 109 -8.58 3.85 -13.86
CA LEU A 109 -9.95 3.52 -13.48
C LEU A 109 -9.88 2.47 -12.38
N MET A 110 -10.49 2.74 -11.22
CA MET A 110 -10.42 1.88 -10.04
C MET A 110 -11.80 1.59 -9.49
N LEU A 111 -12.12 0.32 -9.33
CA LEU A 111 -13.26 -0.13 -8.55
C LEU A 111 -12.78 -0.47 -7.15
N GLU A 112 -13.43 0.14 -6.17
CA GLU A 112 -13.24 -0.10 -4.75
C GLU A 112 -14.41 -0.94 -4.26
N ILE A 113 -14.09 -2.06 -3.62
CA ILE A 113 -15.05 -2.90 -2.91
C ILE A 113 -14.61 -2.92 -1.45
N GLU A 114 -15.47 -2.43 -0.57
CA GLU A 114 -15.30 -2.46 0.88
C GLU A 114 -16.32 -3.42 1.49
N ASN A 115 -15.79 -4.45 2.14
CA ASN A 115 -16.55 -5.37 2.97
C ASN A 115 -16.13 -5.16 4.42
N SER A 116 -16.88 -5.72 5.37
CA SER A 116 -16.74 -5.45 6.81
C SER A 116 -15.31 -5.59 7.35
N ASN A 117 -14.50 -6.45 6.74
CA ASN A 117 -13.12 -6.74 7.16
C ASN A 117 -12.04 -6.41 6.11
N LYS A 118 -12.40 -5.99 4.89
CA LYS A 118 -11.41 -5.86 3.80
C LYS A 118 -11.81 -4.81 2.76
N GLU A 119 -10.84 -3.96 2.45
CA GLU A 119 -10.90 -2.97 1.38
C GLU A 119 -10.04 -3.49 0.22
N GLN A 120 -10.61 -3.55 -0.98
CA GLN A 120 -9.93 -4.04 -2.18
C GLN A 120 -10.09 -3.06 -3.33
N TYR A 121 -9.01 -2.88 -4.09
CA TYR A 121 -9.00 -2.04 -5.28
C TYR A 121 -8.61 -2.85 -6.51
N LYS A 122 -9.48 -2.83 -7.52
CA LYS A 122 -9.21 -3.39 -8.84
C LYS A 122 -9.00 -2.27 -9.85
N ILE A 123 -7.88 -2.34 -10.57
CA ILE A 123 -7.53 -1.37 -11.62
C ILE A 123 -7.97 -1.92 -12.98
N PHE A 124 -8.60 -1.07 -13.78
CA PHE A 124 -9.08 -1.39 -15.13
C PHE A 124 -8.51 -0.43 -16.17
N HIS A 125 -8.18 -0.95 -17.35
CA HIS A 125 -7.73 -0.12 -18.49
C HIS A 125 -8.89 0.43 -19.31
N SER A 126 -10.09 -0.16 -19.19
CA SER A 126 -11.28 0.25 -19.93
C SER A 126 -12.56 0.02 -19.16
N TYR A 127 -13.59 0.80 -19.49
CA TYR A 127 -14.95 0.57 -18.99
C TYR A 127 -15.52 -0.79 -19.45
N GLU A 128 -15.13 -1.27 -20.64
CA GLU A 128 -15.57 -2.58 -21.14
C GLU A 128 -15.05 -3.73 -20.26
N THR A 129 -13.80 -3.65 -19.81
CA THR A 129 -13.22 -4.63 -18.88
C THR A 129 -13.83 -4.55 -17.49
N LEU A 130 -14.21 -3.34 -17.04
CA LEU A 130 -14.91 -3.14 -15.76
C LEU A 130 -16.27 -3.84 -15.76
N ILE A 131 -17.11 -3.57 -16.75
CA ILE A 131 -18.50 -4.09 -16.81
C ILE A 131 -18.54 -5.61 -17.01
N LYS A 132 -17.49 -6.21 -17.57
CA LYS A 132 -17.37 -7.66 -17.73
C LYS A 132 -16.73 -8.35 -16.53
N SER A 133 -16.21 -7.59 -15.56
CA SER A 133 -15.56 -8.15 -14.38
C SER A 133 -16.56 -8.88 -13.49
N SER A 134 -16.14 -9.99 -12.89
CA SER A 134 -16.79 -10.50 -11.68
C SER A 134 -16.49 -9.57 -10.49
N GLU A 135 -17.37 -9.58 -9.49
CA GLU A 135 -17.13 -8.96 -8.18
C GLU A 135 -16.23 -9.85 -7.29
N GLU A 136 -16.06 -11.13 -7.65
CA GLU A 136 -15.07 -12.02 -7.03
C GLU A 136 -13.71 -11.84 -7.70
N TRP A 137 -12.73 -11.30 -6.96
CA TRP A 137 -11.36 -11.14 -7.41
C TRP A 137 -10.39 -12.05 -6.66
N GLU A 138 -9.47 -12.66 -7.40
CA GLU A 138 -8.35 -13.37 -6.80
C GLU A 138 -7.35 -12.38 -6.21
N THR A 139 -7.03 -12.55 -4.92
CA THR A 139 -6.05 -11.72 -4.22
C THR A 139 -4.88 -12.53 -3.72
N LEU A 140 -3.73 -11.88 -3.66
CA LEU A 140 -2.50 -12.48 -3.17
C LEU A 140 -2.18 -11.97 -1.77
N ASP A 141 -1.53 -12.83 -1.01
CA ASP A 141 -0.87 -12.43 0.22
C ASP A 141 0.22 -11.41 -0.06
N LYS A 142 0.61 -10.72 1.01
CA LYS A 142 1.61 -9.66 1.04
C LYS A 142 2.83 -9.94 0.14
N LEU A 143 2.94 -9.19 -0.96
CA LEU A 143 4.00 -9.36 -1.97
C LEU A 143 5.30 -8.61 -1.62
N PHE A 144 5.16 -7.45 -0.97
CA PHE A 144 6.28 -6.60 -0.60
C PHE A 144 6.42 -6.50 0.91
N VAL A 145 7.67 -6.51 1.37
CA VAL A 145 8.00 -6.19 2.75
C VAL A 145 8.07 -4.68 2.92
N GLN A 146 8.61 -3.98 1.91
CA GLN A 146 8.74 -2.53 1.93
C GLN A 146 8.83 -1.95 0.51
N VAL A 147 8.21 -0.78 0.31
CA VAL A 147 8.29 -0.01 -0.94
C VAL A 147 8.61 1.43 -0.59
N GLU A 148 9.79 1.91 -0.97
CA GLU A 148 10.23 3.27 -0.72
C GLU A 148 10.29 4.09 -2.01
N LEU A 149 9.72 5.29 -2.01
CA LEU A 149 9.86 6.28 -3.06
C LEU A 149 10.92 7.32 -2.69
N GLU A 150 11.97 7.38 -3.50
CA GLU A 150 13.00 8.40 -3.45
C GLU A 150 12.76 9.47 -4.52
N GLN A 151 12.51 10.71 -4.07
CA GLN A 151 12.38 11.89 -4.94
C GLN A 151 12.74 13.15 -4.15
N ASN A 152 13.33 14.16 -4.80
CA ASN A 152 13.70 15.43 -4.15
C ASN A 152 14.51 15.27 -2.83
N ASN A 153 15.44 14.31 -2.79
CA ASN A 153 16.22 13.95 -1.59
C ASN A 153 15.36 13.57 -0.36
N LYS A 154 14.15 13.10 -0.59
CA LYS A 154 13.25 12.56 0.43
C LYS A 154 12.94 11.11 0.10
N VAL A 155 12.77 10.32 1.16
CA VAL A 155 12.31 8.93 1.09
C VAL A 155 10.92 8.87 1.72
N ILE A 156 9.97 8.30 0.99
CA ILE A 156 8.58 8.11 1.43
C ILE A 156 8.29 6.61 1.41
N ASP A 157 7.90 6.05 2.55
CA ASP A 157 7.44 4.66 2.61
C ASP A 157 6.01 4.57 2.08
N LEU A 158 5.83 3.85 0.98
CA LEU A 158 4.57 3.64 0.29
C LEU A 158 3.85 2.36 0.72
N HIS A 159 4.45 1.52 1.57
CA HIS A 159 3.97 0.15 1.82
C HIS A 159 2.58 0.07 2.47
N LYS A 160 2.20 1.09 3.26
CA LYS A 160 1.08 1.05 4.19
C LYS A 160 -0.29 0.65 3.62
N HIS A 161 -0.60 1.03 2.37
CA HIS A 161 -1.92 0.80 1.74
C HIS A 161 -1.82 -0.02 0.45
N LEU A 162 -0.66 -0.64 0.18
CA LEU A 162 -0.44 -1.37 -1.07
C LEU A 162 -1.09 -2.76 -1.08
N ASP A 163 -1.33 -3.33 0.10
CA ASP A 163 -2.00 -4.61 0.30
C ASP A 163 -3.40 -4.65 -0.30
N ASN A 164 -4.14 -3.55 -0.20
CA ASN A 164 -5.47 -3.42 -0.80
C ASN A 164 -5.45 -3.53 -2.35
N PHE A 165 -4.27 -3.45 -2.99
CA PHE A 165 -4.09 -3.55 -4.44
C PHE A 165 -3.48 -4.88 -4.91
N TYR A 166 -3.21 -5.84 -4.01
CA TYR A 166 -2.68 -7.16 -4.38
C TYR A 166 -3.76 -8.07 -4.97
N VAL A 167 -4.39 -7.59 -6.03
CA VAL A 167 -5.43 -8.27 -6.81
C VAL A 167 -4.84 -8.70 -8.14
N VAL A 168 -5.02 -9.96 -8.52
CA VAL A 168 -4.47 -10.53 -9.76
C VAL A 168 -4.92 -9.72 -10.97
N GLY A 169 -3.97 -9.36 -11.83
CA GLY A 169 -4.13 -8.54 -13.02
C GLY A 169 -4.03 -7.02 -12.77
N ASN A 170 -3.82 -6.55 -11.54
CA ASN A 170 -3.58 -5.14 -11.29
C ASN A 170 -2.20 -4.70 -11.80
N GLU A 171 -2.14 -3.47 -12.33
CA GLU A 171 -0.90 -2.77 -12.64
C GLU A 171 -0.69 -1.63 -11.63
N ILE A 172 0.21 -1.85 -10.68
CA ILE A 172 0.50 -0.93 -9.59
C ILE A 172 1.87 -0.29 -9.77
N LEU A 173 2.11 0.78 -9.01
CA LEU A 173 3.37 1.54 -9.05
C LEU A 173 3.71 2.14 -10.43
N SER A 174 2.75 2.18 -11.36
CA SER A 174 2.84 2.94 -12.60
C SER A 174 2.81 4.45 -12.32
N LYS A 175 3.20 5.29 -13.30
CA LYS A 175 3.19 6.75 -13.11
C LYS A 175 1.80 7.30 -12.73
N PRO A 176 0.69 6.95 -13.42
CA PRO A 176 -0.65 7.40 -13.03
C PRO A 176 -1.04 6.90 -11.63
N PHE A 177 -0.74 5.64 -11.32
CA PHE A 177 -0.99 5.05 -10.00
C PHE A 177 -0.28 5.84 -8.91
N LEU A 178 1.03 6.07 -9.04
CA LEU A 178 1.83 6.79 -8.03
C LEU A 178 1.36 8.23 -7.86
N GLN A 179 0.98 8.92 -8.95
CA GLN A 179 0.43 10.27 -8.88
C GLN A 179 -0.85 10.31 -8.05
N TRP A 180 -1.76 9.36 -8.29
CA TRP A 180 -2.99 9.22 -7.52
C TRP A 180 -2.68 8.82 -6.07
N TYR A 181 -1.91 7.75 -5.85
CA TYR A 181 -1.58 7.18 -4.54
C TYR A 181 -0.95 8.22 -3.61
N LEU A 182 0.05 8.96 -4.09
CA LEU A 182 0.70 10.02 -3.33
C LEU A 182 -0.24 11.18 -3.01
N LYS A 183 -1.14 11.51 -3.93
CA LYS A 183 -2.11 12.58 -3.70
C LYS A 183 -3.13 12.18 -2.65
N THR A 184 -3.63 10.94 -2.70
CA THR A 184 -4.66 10.39 -1.82
C THR A 184 -4.15 10.22 -0.39
N TRP A 185 -3.04 9.49 -0.18
CA TRP A 185 -2.61 9.13 1.19
C TRP A 185 -1.50 10.02 1.77
N TYR A 186 -0.73 10.71 0.93
CA TYR A 186 0.45 11.47 1.38
C TYR A 186 0.34 12.97 1.11
N ASN A 187 -0.74 13.41 0.43
CA ASN A 187 -0.96 14.78 -0.02
C ASN A 187 0.29 15.43 -0.67
N THR A 188 0.97 14.65 -1.52
CA THR A 188 2.18 15.09 -2.24
C THR A 188 2.07 14.80 -3.74
N THR A 189 2.96 15.38 -4.53
CA THR A 189 2.98 15.25 -5.99
C THR A 189 4.22 14.47 -6.42
N LEU A 190 4.03 13.50 -7.32
CA LEU A 190 5.12 12.77 -7.96
C LEU A 190 5.95 13.70 -8.84
N GLN A 191 7.27 13.64 -8.72
CA GLN A 191 8.20 14.32 -9.63
C GLN A 191 8.44 13.49 -10.90
N ASP A 192 8.97 14.11 -11.95
CA ASP A 192 9.32 13.36 -13.17
C ASP A 192 10.51 12.42 -12.96
N GLU A 193 11.48 12.84 -12.14
CA GLU A 193 12.61 12.02 -11.72
C GLU A 193 12.33 11.45 -10.32
N TYR A 194 12.23 10.13 -10.25
CA TYR A 194 12.06 9.39 -9.00
C TYR A 194 12.67 7.99 -9.13
N THR A 195 12.84 7.33 -8.00
CA THR A 195 13.23 5.91 -7.94
C THR A 195 12.42 5.23 -6.87
N LEU A 196 11.83 4.09 -7.20
CA LEU A 196 11.24 3.19 -6.23
C LEU A 196 12.28 2.15 -5.83
N LYS A 197 12.47 1.94 -4.53
CA LYS A 197 13.27 0.84 -3.97
C LYS A 197 12.30 -0.15 -3.34
N ILE A 198 12.34 -1.39 -3.80
CA ILE A 198 11.40 -2.42 -3.42
C ILE A 198 12.16 -3.55 -2.76
N PHE A 199 11.66 -3.97 -1.60
CA PHE A 199 12.08 -5.16 -0.88
C PHE A 199 10.90 -6.13 -0.86
N ASP A 200 11.00 -7.23 -1.62
CA ASP A 200 9.92 -8.20 -1.75
C ASP A 200 9.92 -9.26 -0.63
N LYS A 201 8.85 -10.07 -0.59
CA LYS A 201 8.69 -11.17 0.37
C LYS A 201 9.77 -12.25 0.27
N ASP A 202 10.40 -12.37 -0.89
CA ASP A 202 11.45 -13.35 -1.20
C ASP A 202 12.86 -12.79 -0.96
N VAL A 203 12.95 -11.64 -0.28
CA VAL A 203 14.19 -10.98 0.15
C VAL A 203 15.00 -10.44 -1.04
N ASN A 204 14.37 -10.24 -2.19
CA ASN A 204 14.99 -9.56 -3.33
C ASN A 204 14.88 -8.04 -3.14
N LEU A 205 15.98 -7.36 -3.49
CA LEU A 205 16.05 -5.91 -3.46
C LEU A 205 16.32 -5.40 -4.87
N PHE A 206 15.42 -4.56 -5.38
CA PHE A 206 15.54 -3.99 -6.71
C PHE A 206 14.97 -2.57 -6.74
N SER A 207 15.26 -1.88 -7.84
CA SER A 207 14.77 -0.53 -8.05
C SER A 207 14.12 -0.39 -9.41
N ILE A 208 13.00 0.32 -9.43
CA ILE A 208 12.24 0.64 -10.64
C ILE A 208 12.10 2.16 -10.75
N GLY A 209 11.96 2.65 -11.97
CA GLY A 209 11.99 4.08 -12.28
C GLY A 209 10.81 4.52 -13.16
N PRO A 210 10.87 5.74 -13.72
CA PRO A 210 9.85 6.21 -14.64
C PRO A 210 9.73 5.28 -15.87
N GLY A 211 8.50 4.92 -16.24
CA GLY A 211 8.20 4.06 -17.40
C GLY A 211 8.29 2.56 -17.12
N THR A 212 8.34 2.19 -15.84
CA THR A 212 8.29 0.79 -15.38
C THR A 212 7.19 0.67 -14.34
N HIS A 213 6.53 -0.49 -14.26
CA HIS A 213 5.48 -0.74 -13.28
C HIS A 213 5.48 -2.21 -12.86
N ILE A 214 4.66 -2.53 -11.86
CA ILE A 214 4.49 -3.89 -11.35
C ILE A 214 3.13 -4.42 -11.81
N HIS A 215 3.14 -5.58 -12.46
CA HIS A 215 1.93 -6.33 -12.79
C HIS A 215 1.77 -7.51 -11.82
N ILE A 216 0.58 -7.64 -11.21
CA ILE A 216 0.25 -8.71 -10.26
C ILE A 216 -0.25 -9.94 -11.02
N ASN A 217 0.40 -11.09 -10.87
CA ASN A 217 0.05 -12.36 -11.52
C ASN A 217 -0.45 -13.38 -10.49
N GLU A 218 -1.13 -14.44 -10.90
CA GLU A 218 -1.59 -15.53 -10.01
C GLU A 218 -0.49 -16.06 -9.06
N ASP A 219 0.75 -16.14 -9.55
CA ASP A 219 1.90 -16.65 -8.76
C ASP A 219 2.73 -15.57 -8.04
N GLY A 220 2.42 -14.28 -8.19
CA GLY A 220 3.24 -13.20 -7.62
C GLY A 220 3.20 -11.90 -8.43
N TYR A 221 4.35 -11.44 -8.90
CA TYR A 221 4.43 -10.19 -9.67
C TYR A 221 5.52 -10.24 -10.75
N SER A 222 5.38 -9.38 -11.76
CA SER A 222 6.37 -9.14 -12.80
C SER A 222 6.62 -7.64 -12.97
N ILE A 223 7.86 -7.28 -13.28
CA ILE A 223 8.24 -5.90 -13.63
C ILE A 223 8.03 -5.72 -15.13
N VAL A 224 7.27 -4.69 -15.52
CA VAL A 224 6.94 -4.41 -16.93
C VAL A 224 7.52 -3.05 -17.32
N ASP A 225 8.23 -3.01 -18.44
CA ASP A 225 8.82 -1.80 -19.02
C ASP A 225 7.94 -1.28 -20.17
N GLU A 226 7.38 -0.07 -20.05
CA GLU A 226 6.51 0.56 -21.07
C GLU A 226 7.21 0.77 -22.43
N LYS A 227 8.55 0.71 -22.46
CA LYS A 227 9.33 0.85 -23.71
C LYS A 227 9.38 -0.43 -24.53
N SER A 228 9.07 -1.60 -23.96
CA SER A 228 9.24 -2.89 -24.62
C SER A 228 8.06 -3.31 -25.51
N GLU A 229 6.88 -2.69 -25.35
CA GLU A 229 5.66 -3.06 -26.10
C GLU A 229 5.59 -2.47 -27.51
N ASN A 230 6.39 -1.44 -27.83
CA ASN A 230 6.36 -0.77 -29.13
C ASN A 230 7.32 -1.34 -30.19
N ASP A 231 8.12 -2.36 -29.86
CA ASP A 231 9.15 -2.91 -30.76
C ASP A 231 8.72 -4.20 -31.51
N THR A 232 7.46 -4.62 -31.42
CA THR A 232 6.95 -5.85 -32.11
C THR A 232 6.10 -5.63 -33.37
N GLU A 233 6.01 -4.41 -33.90
CA GLU A 233 5.52 -4.21 -35.27
C GLU A 233 6.66 -3.70 -36.17
N TYR A 234 6.81 -4.34 -37.33
CA TYR A 234 7.80 -4.13 -38.40
C TYR A 234 9.14 -4.88 -38.29
N GLU A 235 9.17 -6.13 -38.75
CA GLU A 235 10.06 -6.54 -39.85
C GLU A 235 9.41 -7.67 -40.64
N GLY A 236 9.01 -7.38 -41.88
CA GLY A 236 8.37 -8.38 -42.75
C GLY A 236 8.00 -7.88 -44.15
N ALA A 237 8.71 -6.90 -44.69
CA ALA A 237 8.76 -6.66 -46.12
C ALA A 237 10.22 -6.74 -46.55
N VAL A 238 10.56 -7.73 -47.36
CA VAL A 238 11.11 -7.63 -48.73
C VAL A 238 11.64 -9.01 -49.15
N ASN A 239 11.00 -9.64 -50.15
CA ASN A 239 11.60 -10.14 -51.41
C ASN A 239 10.80 -11.31 -52.00
N GLU A 240 10.07 -11.04 -53.09
CA GLU A 240 10.27 -11.67 -54.41
C GLU A 240 9.61 -10.82 -55.51
#